data_AF-E3NNV1-F1
#
_entry.id   AF-E3NNV1-F1
#
_cell.length_a   1.000
_cell.length_b   1.000
_cell.length_c   1.000
_cell.angle_alpha   90.00
_cell.angle_beta   90.00
_cell.angle_gamma   90.00
#
_symmetry.space_group_name_H-M   'P 1'
#
loop_
_entity.id
_entity.type
_entity.pdbx_description
1 polymer ?
#
loop_
_entity_poly.entity_id
_entity_poly.type
_entity_poly.pdbx_seq_one_letter_code
_entity_poly.pdbx_strand_id
1 'polypeptide(L)'
;MNEKNTNCSCNRYGKKRLTKEEEQVMMIILLMMIVVPLVVGLGFFLIDYILQRKRSWKFHEITNFPKQPDWLMKLEVSALTKKEEKYFTIYTKHYSKEFGAKIYPTVVKKLREVLGNHFKFTIDSDVIPDLTCIISVPKRNFKCGGIPGEFIPKHGESPGCYFEYQMIGDDRIQVTWFMVEGKKYVAGICLYMKNPEQCNYKYREQVIEQLLKEPDYWSTYGLKEETMKVLIRKDNEEWNLFTNNRYGEERCFRFISEKRQLDTYRPFASKHYGKKKSSEYPGDLTVQVCKSRNEMVMIGMRDGERMHATWNKKHQQMEYYRCASCAELYDTPPPTYQSLQHIH
;
A
#
# COMPACT_ATOMS: atom_id res chain seq x y z
N MET A 1 -69.19 -22.74 -79.90
CA MET A 1 -69.36 -21.35 -79.44
C MET A 1 -70.37 -21.40 -78.30
N ASN A 2 -70.12 -20.94 -77.08
CA ASN A 2 -69.02 -20.16 -76.55
C ASN A 2 -68.77 -20.50 -75.08
N GLU A 3 -67.57 -20.12 -74.68
CA GLU A 3 -66.85 -20.40 -73.45
C GLU A 3 -67.47 -19.87 -72.17
N LYS A 4 -67.08 -20.57 -71.09
CA LYS A 4 -67.03 -20.18 -69.68
C LYS A 4 -66.71 -18.70 -69.47
N ASN A 5 -67.29 -18.10 -68.43
CA ASN A 5 -66.51 -17.22 -67.55
C ASN A 5 -67.04 -17.21 -66.12
N THR A 6 -66.30 -17.91 -65.27
CA THR A 6 -66.27 -17.80 -63.81
C THR A 6 -65.80 -16.40 -63.41
N ASN A 7 -66.68 -15.60 -62.80
CA ASN A 7 -66.27 -14.35 -62.17
C ASN A 7 -65.59 -14.64 -60.82
N CYS A 8 -64.26 -14.72 -60.86
CA CYS A 8 -63.40 -14.58 -59.70
C CYS A 8 -63.50 -13.14 -59.17
N SER A 9 -64.12 -12.97 -58.00
CA SER A 9 -64.05 -11.76 -57.19
C SER A 9 -62.66 -11.67 -56.54
N CYS A 10 -61.69 -11.10 -57.26
CA CYS A 10 -60.43 -10.67 -56.66
C CYS A 10 -60.67 -9.33 -55.95
N ASN A 11 -60.93 -9.37 -54.64
CA ASN A 11 -60.86 -8.20 -53.77
C ASN A 11 -59.43 -7.63 -53.79
N ARG A 12 -59.16 -6.68 -54.68
CA ARG A 12 -57.99 -5.79 -54.56
C ARG A 12 -58.25 -4.90 -53.34
N TYR A 13 -57.64 -5.24 -52.21
CA TYR A 13 -57.44 -4.29 -51.12
C TYR A 13 -56.57 -3.13 -51.66
N GLY A 14 -57.24 -2.06 -52.11
CA GLY A 14 -56.58 -0.81 -52.46
C GLY A 14 -55.91 -0.24 -51.22
N LYS A 15 -54.58 -0.22 -51.22
CA LYS A 15 -53.79 0.46 -50.19
C LYS A 15 -54.13 1.95 -50.26
N LYS A 16 -54.97 2.42 -49.34
CA LYS A 16 -55.36 3.84 -49.21
C LYS A 16 -54.08 4.66 -49.05
N ARG A 17 -53.80 5.57 -49.99
CA ARG A 17 -52.66 6.48 -49.91
C ARG A 17 -52.90 7.41 -48.72
N LEU A 18 -52.01 7.40 -47.73
CA LEU A 18 -52.09 8.36 -46.62
C LEU A 18 -51.97 9.78 -47.19
N THR A 19 -52.69 10.72 -46.60
CA THR A 19 -52.48 12.14 -46.90
C THR A 19 -51.11 12.57 -46.37
N LYS A 20 -50.51 13.62 -46.95
CA LYS A 20 -49.21 14.15 -46.46
C LYS A 20 -49.24 14.52 -44.98
N GLU A 21 -50.40 14.94 -44.49
CA GLU A 21 -50.63 15.26 -43.07
C GLU A 21 -50.65 13.99 -42.20
N GLU A 22 -51.32 12.93 -42.65
CA GLU A 22 -51.31 11.63 -41.96
C GLU A 22 -49.91 11.01 -41.92
N GLU A 23 -49.13 11.13 -43.01
CA GLU A 23 -47.72 10.70 -43.05
C GLU A 23 -46.85 11.50 -42.06
N GLN A 24 -47.03 12.82 -41.99
CA GLN A 24 -46.32 13.67 -41.02
C GLN A 24 -46.68 13.33 -39.57
N VAL A 25 -47.97 13.14 -39.26
CA VAL A 25 -48.42 12.77 -37.92
C VAL A 25 -47.89 11.39 -37.52
N MET A 26 -47.93 10.41 -38.43
CA MET A 26 -47.36 9.08 -38.20
C MET A 26 -45.85 9.13 -37.93
N MET A 27 -45.11 9.95 -38.67
CA MET A 27 -43.66 10.14 -38.46
C MET A 27 -43.36 10.77 -37.10
N ILE A 28 -44.14 11.76 -36.66
CA ILE A 28 -43.99 12.38 -35.33
C ILE A 28 -44.26 11.38 -34.22
N ILE A 29 -45.33 10.58 -34.33
CA ILE A 29 -45.66 9.55 -33.33
C ILE A 29 -44.55 8.49 -33.27
N LEU A 30 -44.03 8.04 -34.41
CA LEU A 30 -42.94 7.07 -34.46
C LEU A 30 -41.64 7.63 -33.85
N LEU A 31 -41.33 8.91 -34.11
CA LEU A 31 -40.20 9.61 -33.49
C LEU A 31 -40.36 9.68 -31.97
N MET A 32 -41.55 10.03 -31.48
CA MET A 32 -41.84 10.11 -30.03
C MET A 32 -41.72 8.75 -29.36
N MET A 33 -42.17 7.66 -30.00
CA MET A 33 -42.03 6.30 -29.48
C MET A 33 -40.57 5.85 -29.34
N ILE A 34 -39.63 6.43 -30.08
CA ILE A 34 -38.20 6.14 -29.96
C ILE A 34 -37.52 7.08 -28.97
N VAL A 35 -37.77 8.38 -29.09
CA VAL A 35 -37.10 9.42 -28.31
C VAL A 35 -37.50 9.36 -26.83
N VAL A 36 -38.80 9.19 -26.53
CA VAL A 36 -39.26 9.20 -25.14
C VAL A 36 -38.64 8.06 -24.32
N PRO A 37 -38.63 6.78 -24.75
CA PRO A 37 -37.95 5.72 -24.02
C PRO A 37 -36.44 5.93 -23.87
N LEU A 38 -35.77 6.51 -24.88
CA LEU A 38 -34.34 6.83 -24.79
C LEU A 38 -34.06 7.90 -23.73
N VAL A 39 -34.85 8.98 -23.71
CA VAL A 39 -34.72 10.05 -22.71
C VAL A 39 -35.04 9.53 -21.31
N VAL A 40 -36.12 8.76 -21.16
CA VAL A 40 -36.49 8.15 -19.87
C VAL A 40 -35.40 7.18 -19.41
N GLY A 41 -34.89 6.32 -20.29
CA GLY A 41 -33.79 5.40 -20.01
C GLY A 41 -32.53 6.13 -19.56
N LEU A 42 -32.10 7.16 -20.29
CA LEU A 42 -30.97 8.01 -19.91
C LEU A 42 -31.19 8.68 -18.55
N GLY A 43 -32.41 9.16 -18.27
CA GLY A 43 -32.80 9.70 -16.97
C GLY A 43 -32.62 8.69 -15.84
N PHE A 44 -33.09 7.45 -16.03
CA PHE A 44 -32.89 6.37 -15.06
C PHE A 44 -31.40 6.05 -14.84
N PHE A 45 -30.59 5.95 -15.91
CA PHE A 45 -29.15 5.73 -15.79
C PHE A 45 -28.44 6.86 -15.03
N LEU A 46 -28.82 8.12 -15.27
CA LEU A 46 -28.27 9.27 -14.55
C LEU A 46 -28.65 9.25 -13.08
N ILE A 47 -29.91 8.95 -12.76
CA ILE A 47 -30.39 8.84 -11.37
C ILE A 47 -29.64 7.71 -10.64
N ASP A 48 -29.55 6.52 -11.25
CA ASP A 48 -28.81 5.40 -10.67
C ASP A 48 -27.34 5.75 -10.45
N TYR A 49 -26.68 6.37 -11.44
CA TYR A 49 -25.30 6.85 -11.31
C TYR A 49 -25.13 7.83 -10.13
N ILE A 50 -26.04 8.80 -9.98
CA ILE A 50 -26.00 9.77 -8.87
C ILE A 50 -26.22 9.07 -7.52
N LEU A 51 -27.19 8.15 -7.42
CA LEU A 51 -27.45 7.40 -6.21
C LEU A 51 -26.26 6.52 -5.81
N GLN A 52 -25.67 5.80 -6.76
CA GLN A 52 -24.47 4.99 -6.51
C GLN A 52 -23.28 5.87 -6.11
N ARG A 53 -23.12 7.04 -6.73
CA ARG A 53 -22.09 8.03 -6.35
C ARG A 53 -22.32 8.58 -4.95
N LYS A 54 -23.56 8.83 -4.53
CA LYS A 54 -23.88 9.24 -3.14
C LYS A 54 -23.58 8.11 -2.16
N ARG A 55 -23.96 6.87 -2.47
CA ARG A 55 -23.65 5.70 -1.63
C ARG A 55 -22.16 5.50 -1.42
N SER A 56 -21.33 5.79 -2.42
CA SER A 56 -19.86 5.68 -2.25
C SER A 56 -19.24 6.71 -1.28
N TRP A 57 -20.00 7.70 -0.80
CA TRP A 57 -19.57 8.61 0.28
C TRP A 57 -20.01 8.17 1.68
N LYS A 58 -20.83 7.13 1.80
CA LYS A 58 -21.40 6.74 3.09
C LYS A 58 -20.32 6.15 3.99
N PHE A 59 -20.17 6.69 5.19
CA PHE A 59 -19.42 6.04 6.26
C PHE A 59 -20.43 5.25 7.09
N HIS A 60 -20.23 3.94 7.20
CA HIS A 60 -21.11 3.09 7.99
C HIS A 60 -20.74 3.14 9.47
N GLU A 61 -21.57 2.51 10.30
CA GLU A 61 -21.31 2.37 11.72
C GLU A 61 -20.06 1.57 12.01
N ILE A 62 -19.35 1.99 13.05
CA ILE A 62 -18.16 1.34 13.54
C ILE A 62 -18.55 0.07 14.30
N THR A 63 -17.80 -1.02 14.11
CA THR A 63 -18.00 -2.30 14.80
C THR A 63 -16.71 -2.86 15.37
N ASN A 64 -16.82 -3.75 16.35
CA ASN A 64 -15.66 -4.40 16.99
C ASN A 64 -15.15 -5.63 16.22
N PHE A 65 -15.82 -6.01 15.14
CA PHE A 65 -15.45 -7.14 14.30
C PHE A 65 -15.27 -6.67 12.85
N PRO A 66 -14.32 -7.28 12.09
CA PRO A 66 -14.15 -6.99 10.67
C PRO A 66 -15.46 -7.22 9.91
N LYS A 67 -15.83 -6.27 9.07
CA LYS A 67 -16.98 -6.41 8.16
C LYS A 67 -16.49 -6.73 6.77
N GLN A 68 -17.09 -7.73 6.14
CA GLN A 68 -16.79 -8.07 4.75
C GLN A 68 -18.00 -7.78 3.87
N PRO A 69 -17.79 -7.47 2.59
CA PRO A 69 -18.90 -7.35 1.65
C PRO A 69 -19.62 -8.70 1.49
N ASP A 70 -20.94 -8.65 1.25
CA ASP A 70 -21.79 -9.85 1.11
C ASP A 70 -21.28 -10.88 0.09
N TRP A 71 -20.61 -10.42 -0.97
CA TRP A 71 -20.08 -11.32 -1.99
C TRP A 71 -18.86 -12.11 -1.51
N LEU A 72 -18.10 -11.56 -0.56
CA LEU A 72 -16.96 -12.22 0.05
C LEU A 72 -17.42 -13.17 1.16
N MET A 73 -18.47 -12.84 1.90
CA MET A 73 -19.08 -13.74 2.90
C MET A 73 -19.54 -15.07 2.31
N LYS A 74 -19.90 -15.09 1.02
CA LYS A 74 -20.32 -16.30 0.29
C LYS A 74 -19.14 -17.10 -0.30
N LEU A 75 -17.93 -16.58 -0.19
CA LEU A 75 -16.72 -17.16 -0.76
C LEU A 75 -15.74 -17.50 0.37
N GLU A 76 -15.25 -18.73 0.43
CA GLU A 76 -14.18 -19.02 1.37
C GLU A 76 -12.91 -18.26 0.98
N VAL A 77 -12.36 -17.48 1.91
CA VAL A 77 -11.13 -16.70 1.71
C VAL A 77 -9.95 -17.61 1.34
N SER A 78 -9.95 -18.85 1.83
CA SER A 78 -8.98 -19.90 1.48
C SER A 78 -8.95 -20.24 -0.01
N ALA A 79 -10.04 -20.00 -0.75
CA ALA A 79 -10.11 -20.22 -2.18
C ALA A 79 -9.45 -19.09 -3.01
N LEU A 80 -8.98 -18.02 -2.37
CA LEU A 80 -8.29 -16.91 -3.01
C LEU A 80 -6.78 -17.14 -3.00
N THR A 81 -6.11 -16.78 -4.10
CA THR A 81 -4.65 -16.80 -4.15
C THR A 81 -4.11 -15.56 -3.45
N LYS A 82 -3.44 -15.75 -2.30
CA LYS A 82 -2.79 -14.71 -1.51
C LYS A 82 -1.36 -14.47 -2.01
N LYS A 83 -0.97 -13.20 -2.21
CA LYS A 83 0.42 -12.79 -2.46
C LYS A 83 0.76 -11.62 -1.53
N GLU A 84 1.84 -11.78 -0.77
CA GLU A 84 2.34 -10.75 0.14
C GLU A 84 3.41 -9.91 -0.56
N GLU A 85 3.18 -8.60 -0.61
CA GLU A 85 4.12 -7.60 -1.09
C GLU A 85 4.65 -6.77 0.08
N LYS A 86 5.73 -6.02 -0.14
CA LYS A 86 6.36 -5.22 0.91
C LYS A 86 5.41 -4.25 1.62
N TYR A 87 4.47 -3.64 0.88
CA TYR A 87 3.59 -2.57 1.38
C TYR A 87 2.13 -2.97 1.49
N PHE A 88 1.73 -4.14 0.98
CA PHE A 88 0.34 -4.57 0.94
C PHE A 88 0.25 -6.08 0.68
N THR A 89 -0.91 -6.65 0.92
CA THR A 89 -1.24 -8.03 0.54
C THR A 89 -2.35 -8.00 -0.49
N ILE A 90 -2.18 -8.78 -1.56
CA ILE A 90 -3.21 -8.92 -2.59
C ILE A 90 -3.85 -10.30 -2.53
N TYR A 91 -5.11 -10.34 -2.93
CA TYR A 91 -5.86 -11.57 -3.14
C TYR A 91 -6.43 -11.57 -4.54
N THR A 92 -6.18 -12.62 -5.30
CA THR A 92 -6.68 -12.76 -6.67
C THR A 92 -7.72 -13.88 -6.75
N LYS A 93 -8.67 -13.71 -7.66
CA LYS A 93 -9.73 -14.67 -7.94
C LYS A 93 -9.84 -14.90 -9.44
N HIS A 94 -10.14 -16.13 -9.84
CA HIS A 94 -10.53 -16.41 -11.22
C HIS A 94 -11.96 -15.93 -11.48
N TYR A 95 -12.10 -15.08 -12.50
CA TYR A 95 -13.39 -14.66 -13.01
C TYR A 95 -13.81 -15.57 -14.17
N SER A 96 -15.01 -16.16 -14.10
CA SER A 96 -15.59 -16.86 -15.24
C SER A 96 -15.82 -15.83 -16.35
N LYS A 97 -15.16 -16.02 -17.50
CA LYS A 97 -15.45 -15.20 -18.68
C LYS A 97 -16.87 -15.52 -19.13
N GLU A 98 -17.74 -14.52 -19.18
CA GLU A 98 -18.90 -14.60 -20.07
C GLU A 98 -18.35 -14.72 -21.50
N PHE A 99 -18.91 -15.64 -22.29
CA PHE A 99 -18.39 -16.09 -23.60
C PHE A 99 -17.76 -14.96 -24.43
N GLY A 100 -16.43 -15.00 -24.58
CA GLY A 100 -15.68 -14.12 -25.49
C GLY A 100 -15.43 -12.68 -25.01
N ALA A 101 -15.92 -12.26 -23.84
CA ALA A 101 -15.73 -10.90 -23.37
C ALA A 101 -14.29 -10.64 -22.88
N LYS A 102 -13.69 -9.53 -23.34
CA LYS A 102 -12.40 -9.03 -22.84
C LYS A 102 -12.63 -8.32 -21.51
N ILE A 103 -11.96 -8.76 -20.46
CA ILE A 103 -12.04 -8.12 -19.14
C ILE A 103 -11.34 -6.76 -19.18
N TYR A 104 -12.02 -5.70 -18.74
CA TYR A 104 -11.45 -4.36 -18.60
C TYR A 104 -11.24 -3.99 -17.13
N PRO A 105 -10.02 -4.16 -16.57
CA PRO A 105 -9.71 -4.00 -15.14
C PRO A 105 -9.55 -2.53 -14.73
N THR A 106 -10.55 -1.71 -15.03
CA THR A 106 -10.49 -0.24 -14.88
C THR A 106 -10.23 0.18 -13.43
N VAL A 107 -10.87 -0.50 -12.47
CA VAL A 107 -10.67 -0.23 -11.03
C VAL A 107 -9.30 -0.66 -10.56
N VAL A 108 -8.83 -1.85 -10.97
CA VAL A 108 -7.50 -2.33 -10.56
C VAL A 108 -6.42 -1.38 -11.08
N LYS A 109 -6.53 -0.92 -12.34
CA LYS A 109 -5.64 0.08 -12.90
C LYS A 109 -5.65 1.38 -12.10
N LYS A 110 -6.83 1.91 -11.76
CA LYS A 110 -6.96 3.09 -10.91
C LYS A 110 -6.28 2.88 -9.55
N LEU A 111 -6.51 1.74 -8.90
CA LEU A 111 -5.92 1.47 -7.59
C LEU A 111 -4.39 1.33 -7.65
N ARG A 112 -3.82 0.81 -8.74
CA ARG A 112 -2.36 0.85 -8.97
C ARG A 112 -1.84 2.28 -9.00
N GLU A 113 -2.51 3.16 -9.72
CA GLU A 113 -2.13 4.58 -9.83
C GLU A 113 -2.20 5.27 -8.45
N VAL A 114 -3.32 5.10 -7.72
CA VAL A 114 -3.50 5.70 -6.38
C VAL A 114 -2.45 5.20 -5.39
N LEU A 115 -2.25 3.88 -5.31
CA LEU A 115 -1.28 3.30 -4.39
C LEU A 115 0.16 3.61 -4.81
N GLY A 116 0.46 3.62 -6.11
CA GLY A 116 1.76 3.99 -6.64
C GLY A 116 2.13 5.44 -6.32
N ASN A 117 1.16 6.35 -6.47
CA ASN A 117 1.30 7.76 -6.09
C ASN A 117 1.52 7.94 -4.58
N HIS A 118 0.85 7.14 -3.75
CA HIS A 118 1.01 7.15 -2.30
C HIS A 118 2.40 6.66 -1.89
N PHE A 119 2.84 5.51 -2.41
CA PHE A 119 4.13 4.91 -2.05
C PHE A 119 5.33 5.44 -2.84
N LYS A 120 5.11 6.35 -3.79
CA LYS A 120 6.14 6.96 -4.64
C LYS A 120 6.92 5.95 -5.50
N PHE A 121 6.21 4.96 -6.05
CA PHE A 121 6.76 4.03 -7.04
C PHE A 121 5.67 3.54 -8.00
N THR A 122 6.05 3.16 -9.23
CA THR A 122 5.09 2.62 -10.22
C THR A 122 4.69 1.20 -9.85
N ILE A 123 3.39 0.91 -9.85
CA ILE A 123 2.85 -0.43 -9.60
C ILE A 123 2.34 -1.01 -10.90
N ASP A 124 3.04 -2.02 -11.41
CA ASP A 124 2.70 -2.71 -12.65
C ASP A 124 1.75 -3.91 -12.40
N SER A 125 1.29 -4.53 -13.49
CA SER A 125 0.32 -5.64 -13.45
C SER A 125 0.92 -6.95 -12.91
N ASP A 126 2.23 -7.08 -12.83
CA ASP A 126 2.94 -8.19 -12.17
C ASP A 126 2.89 -8.06 -10.64
N VAL A 127 2.89 -6.84 -10.12
CA VAL A 127 2.74 -6.53 -8.68
C VAL A 127 1.28 -6.61 -8.25
N ILE A 128 0.37 -5.92 -8.96
CA ILE A 128 -1.08 -6.00 -8.73
C ILE A 128 -1.78 -6.50 -10.00
N PRO A 129 -2.01 -7.83 -10.14
CA PRO A 129 -2.66 -8.44 -11.29
C PRO A 129 -4.05 -7.90 -11.58
N ASP A 130 -4.47 -7.92 -12.84
CA ASP A 130 -5.83 -7.54 -13.28
C ASP A 130 -6.93 -8.37 -12.59
N LEU A 131 -6.59 -9.57 -12.11
CA LEU A 131 -7.48 -10.48 -11.40
C LEU A 131 -7.59 -10.18 -9.88
N THR A 132 -6.97 -9.10 -9.41
CA THR A 132 -7.02 -8.73 -8.00
C THR A 132 -8.45 -8.42 -7.58
N CYS A 133 -8.89 -9.05 -6.50
CA CYS A 133 -10.20 -8.86 -5.90
C CYS A 133 -10.12 -8.21 -4.51
N ILE A 134 -8.98 -8.30 -3.83
CA ILE A 134 -8.77 -7.63 -2.54
C ILE A 134 -7.36 -7.08 -2.45
N ILE A 135 -7.20 -5.87 -1.90
CA ILE A 135 -5.91 -5.28 -1.54
C ILE A 135 -5.98 -4.83 -0.08
N SER A 136 -5.18 -5.45 0.79
CA SER A 136 -5.04 -5.04 2.19
C SER A 136 -3.74 -4.25 2.34
N VAL A 137 -3.84 -3.00 2.80
CA VAL A 137 -2.73 -2.05 2.92
C VAL A 137 -2.52 -1.72 4.41
N PRO A 138 -1.54 -2.36 5.08
CA PRO A 138 -1.23 -2.05 6.47
C PRO A 138 -0.49 -0.71 6.58
N LYS A 139 -0.68 0.00 7.69
CA LYS A 139 0.15 1.15 8.08
C LYS A 139 1.50 0.66 8.64
N ARG A 140 2.48 1.56 8.74
CA ARG A 140 3.91 1.22 8.91
C ARG A 140 4.19 0.21 10.04
N ASN A 141 3.55 0.36 11.20
CA ASN A 141 3.78 -0.48 12.38
C ASN A 141 2.77 -1.63 12.54
N PHE A 142 2.01 -1.90 11.48
CA PHE A 142 1.09 -3.03 11.39
C PHE A 142 1.48 -3.95 10.24
N LYS A 143 1.02 -5.19 10.31
CA LYS A 143 1.07 -6.18 9.23
C LYS A 143 -0.34 -6.71 8.97
N CYS A 144 -0.57 -7.26 7.79
CA CYS A 144 -1.82 -7.96 7.51
C CYS A 144 -1.97 -9.18 8.43
N GLY A 145 -3.20 -9.41 8.91
CA GLY A 145 -3.58 -10.56 9.71
C GLY A 145 -3.87 -11.82 8.88
N GLY A 146 -4.65 -12.72 9.47
CA GLY A 146 -5.03 -13.98 8.83
C GLY A 146 -6.13 -13.80 7.78
N ILE A 147 -6.99 -12.80 7.98
CA ILE A 147 -8.15 -12.52 7.14
C ILE A 147 -7.99 -11.14 6.49
N PRO A 148 -8.48 -10.92 5.24
CA PRO A 148 -8.47 -9.60 4.63
C PRO A 148 -9.11 -8.52 5.51
N GLY A 149 -8.42 -7.39 5.65
CA GLY A 149 -8.84 -6.27 6.50
C GLY A 149 -8.55 -6.42 7.99
N GLU A 150 -8.03 -7.57 8.42
CA GLU A 150 -7.42 -7.71 9.73
C GLU A 150 -5.97 -7.19 9.69
N PHE A 151 -5.58 -6.45 10.74
CA PHE A 151 -4.23 -5.92 10.89
C PHE A 151 -3.75 -6.17 12.32
N ILE A 152 -2.46 -6.49 12.44
CA ILE A 152 -1.85 -6.88 13.71
C ILE A 152 -0.62 -5.98 13.94
N PRO A 153 -0.37 -5.49 15.16
CA PRO A 153 0.83 -4.72 15.46
C PRO A 153 2.10 -5.54 15.22
N LYS A 154 3.12 -4.95 14.61
CA LYS A 154 4.41 -5.64 14.34
C LYS A 154 5.20 -5.93 15.62
N HIS A 155 5.03 -5.11 16.64
CA HIS A 155 5.83 -5.09 17.87
C HIS A 155 5.05 -5.58 19.10
N GLY A 156 3.99 -6.35 18.88
CA GLY A 156 3.10 -6.78 19.96
C GLY A 156 2.06 -5.73 20.35
N GLU A 157 1.12 -6.16 21.17
CA GLU A 157 -0.03 -5.37 21.59
C GLU A 157 0.30 -4.54 22.83
N SER A 158 -0.15 -3.28 22.83
CA SER A 158 -0.10 -2.46 24.04
C SER A 158 -1.25 -2.86 24.98
N PRO A 159 -1.07 -2.87 26.30
CA PRO A 159 -2.15 -3.20 27.23
C PRO A 159 -3.39 -2.35 27.01
N GLY A 160 -4.57 -3.00 26.95
CA GLY A 160 -5.85 -2.31 26.75
C GLY A 160 -6.09 -1.78 25.34
N CYS A 161 -5.27 -2.14 24.35
CA CYS A 161 -5.56 -1.81 22.96
C CYS A 161 -6.65 -2.70 22.38
N TYR A 162 -7.41 -2.17 21.43
CA TYR A 162 -8.42 -2.92 20.69
C TYR A 162 -8.59 -2.37 19.27
N PHE A 163 -9.30 -3.12 18.44
CA PHE A 163 -9.58 -2.75 17.06
C PHE A 163 -11.05 -2.43 16.85
N GLU A 164 -11.27 -1.41 16.03
CA GLU A 164 -12.58 -1.01 15.52
C GLU A 164 -12.55 -1.04 13.99
N TYR A 165 -13.68 -1.34 13.37
CA TYR A 165 -13.78 -1.55 11.93
C TYR A 165 -14.89 -0.70 11.36
N GLN A 166 -14.67 -0.09 10.20
CA GLN A 166 -15.66 0.72 9.55
C GLN A 166 -15.66 0.48 8.04
N MET A 167 -16.83 0.14 7.50
CA MET A 167 -17.05 0.10 6.07
C MET A 167 -17.31 1.51 5.54
N ILE A 168 -16.78 1.78 4.34
CA ILE A 168 -16.94 3.04 3.64
C ILE A 168 -17.42 2.75 2.21
N GLY A 169 -18.38 3.57 1.79
CA GLY A 169 -19.02 3.53 0.50
C GLY A 169 -20.04 2.39 0.39
N ASP A 170 -20.05 1.76 -0.78
CA ASP A 170 -20.88 0.58 -1.10
C ASP A 170 -20.20 -0.71 -0.61
N ASP A 171 -19.75 -0.70 0.65
CA ASP A 171 -18.98 -1.79 1.29
C ASP A 171 -17.73 -2.17 0.48
N ARG A 172 -17.02 -1.17 -0.03
CA ARG A 172 -15.85 -1.34 -0.91
C ARG A 172 -14.53 -1.06 -0.24
N ILE A 173 -14.54 -0.27 0.81
CA ILE A 173 -13.36 0.11 1.56
C ILE A 173 -13.66 -0.21 3.01
N GLN A 174 -12.78 -0.94 3.67
CA GLN A 174 -12.76 -1.06 5.11
C GLN A 174 -11.56 -0.28 5.63
N VAL A 175 -11.78 0.55 6.65
CA VAL A 175 -10.70 1.04 7.51
C VAL A 175 -10.73 0.24 8.81
N THR A 176 -9.56 -0.14 9.28
CA THR A 176 -9.38 -0.73 10.61
C THR A 176 -8.67 0.28 11.48
N TRP A 177 -9.32 0.65 12.57
CA TRP A 177 -8.87 1.60 13.55
C TRP A 177 -8.23 0.85 14.72
N PHE A 178 -7.06 1.31 15.15
CA PHE A 178 -6.38 0.85 16.35
C PHE A 178 -6.60 1.87 17.47
N MET A 179 -7.19 1.40 18.57
CA MET A 179 -7.50 2.20 19.74
C MET A 179 -6.48 1.89 20.83
N VAL A 180 -5.76 2.91 21.30
CA VAL A 180 -4.72 2.77 22.34
C VAL A 180 -4.64 4.06 23.15
N GLU A 181 -4.67 3.96 24.48
CA GLU A 181 -4.59 5.12 25.39
C GLU A 181 -5.61 6.23 25.07
N GLY A 182 -6.82 5.85 24.67
CA GLY A 182 -7.88 6.79 24.28
C GLY A 182 -7.66 7.51 22.95
N LYS A 183 -6.62 7.16 22.19
CA LYS A 183 -6.33 7.70 20.86
C LYS A 183 -6.67 6.68 19.78
N LYS A 184 -7.00 7.20 18.60
CA LYS A 184 -7.44 6.45 17.43
C LYS A 184 -6.44 6.61 16.28
N TYR A 185 -5.95 5.48 15.77
CA TYR A 185 -4.99 5.44 14.67
C TYR A 185 -5.51 4.53 13.55
N VAL A 186 -5.12 4.78 12.30
CA VAL A 186 -5.38 3.82 11.22
C VAL A 186 -4.37 2.68 11.34
N ALA A 187 -4.87 1.45 11.49
CA ALA A 187 -4.06 0.23 11.42
C ALA A 187 -3.79 -0.18 9.97
N GLY A 188 -4.78 0.02 9.11
CA GLY A 188 -4.70 -0.25 7.68
C GLY A 188 -6.05 -0.07 7.00
N ILE A 189 -6.05 -0.22 5.67
CA ILE A 189 -7.26 -0.21 4.85
C ILE A 189 -7.35 -1.47 3.99
N CYS A 190 -8.55 -1.92 3.71
CA CYS A 190 -8.82 -3.05 2.81
C CYS A 190 -9.76 -2.62 1.69
N LEU A 191 -9.37 -2.89 0.45
CA LEU A 191 -10.10 -2.51 -0.76
C LEU A 191 -10.71 -3.77 -1.38
N TYR A 192 -12.03 -3.81 -1.51
CA TYR A 192 -12.80 -4.98 -1.94
C TYR A 192 -13.42 -4.80 -3.32
N MET A 193 -12.89 -5.52 -4.30
CA MET A 193 -13.32 -5.54 -5.70
C MET A 193 -14.08 -6.82 -6.02
N LYS A 194 -15.38 -6.67 -6.29
CA LYS A 194 -16.25 -7.80 -6.64
C LYS A 194 -15.90 -8.35 -8.03
N ASN A 195 -15.59 -7.46 -8.97
CA ASN A 195 -15.12 -7.80 -10.31
C ASN A 195 -14.22 -6.68 -10.87
N PRO A 196 -13.36 -6.96 -11.85
CA PRO A 196 -12.44 -5.99 -12.45
C PRO A 196 -13.13 -4.84 -13.20
N GLU A 197 -14.38 -5.05 -13.63
CA GLU A 197 -15.15 -4.13 -14.50
C GLU A 197 -16.01 -3.13 -13.72
N GLN A 198 -15.90 -3.10 -12.39
CA GLN A 198 -16.64 -2.15 -11.56
C GLN A 198 -16.29 -0.70 -11.95
N CYS A 199 -17.21 0.22 -11.68
CA CYS A 199 -16.97 1.62 -11.99
C CYS A 199 -16.01 2.28 -10.97
N ASN A 200 -15.07 3.06 -11.48
CA ASN A 200 -14.05 3.79 -10.70
C ASN A 200 -14.59 4.70 -9.58
N TYR A 201 -15.81 5.23 -9.72
CA TYR A 201 -16.41 6.13 -8.71
C TYR A 201 -16.79 5.41 -7.39
N LYS A 202 -16.79 4.07 -7.39
CA LYS A 202 -17.01 3.24 -6.19
C LYS A 202 -15.80 3.23 -5.25
N TYR A 203 -14.62 3.60 -5.76
CA TYR A 203 -13.36 3.68 -5.01
C TYR A 203 -12.88 5.13 -5.01
N ARG A 204 -13.20 5.85 -3.95
CA ARG A 204 -12.85 7.27 -3.84
C ARG A 204 -11.39 7.42 -3.46
N GLU A 205 -10.61 7.92 -4.41
CA GLU A 205 -9.18 8.20 -4.23
C GLU A 205 -8.94 9.14 -3.06
N GLN A 206 -9.69 10.24 -2.95
CA GLN A 206 -9.57 11.19 -1.82
C GLN A 206 -9.71 10.52 -0.45
N VAL A 207 -10.65 9.58 -0.29
CA VAL A 207 -10.85 8.85 0.97
C VAL A 207 -9.69 7.90 1.21
N ILE A 208 -9.28 7.13 0.20
CA ILE A 208 -8.15 6.21 0.29
C ILE A 208 -6.88 6.98 0.68
N GLU A 209 -6.59 8.08 0.00
CA GLU A 209 -5.43 8.91 0.30
C GLU A 209 -5.49 9.52 1.69
N GLN A 210 -6.64 10.05 2.11
CA GLN A 210 -6.80 10.63 3.44
C GLN A 210 -6.47 9.60 4.52
N LEU A 211 -7.06 8.40 4.43
CA LEU A 211 -6.81 7.31 5.38
C LEU A 211 -5.35 6.86 5.39
N LEU A 212 -4.69 6.81 4.23
CA LEU A 212 -3.27 6.42 4.14
C LEU A 212 -2.34 7.52 4.69
N LYS A 213 -2.75 8.80 4.62
CA LYS A 213 -2.02 9.97 5.12
C LYS A 213 -2.19 10.21 6.63
N GLU A 214 -3.15 9.56 7.29
CA GLU A 214 -3.31 9.60 8.75
C GLU A 214 -1.99 9.28 9.47
N PRO A 215 -1.72 9.83 10.67
CA PRO A 215 -0.46 9.61 11.36
C PRO A 215 -0.23 8.13 11.69
N ASP A 216 1.02 7.67 11.57
CA ASP A 216 1.39 6.32 11.98
C ASP A 216 1.37 6.20 13.52
N TYR A 217 0.81 5.11 14.02
CA TYR A 217 1.00 4.71 15.42
C TYR A 217 2.42 4.19 15.61
N TRP A 218 3.10 4.61 16.67
CA TRP A 218 4.44 4.14 17.04
C TRP A 218 4.37 3.41 18.38
N SER A 219 4.64 2.10 18.37
CA SER A 219 4.62 1.29 19.59
C SER A 219 5.75 1.67 20.54
N THR A 220 5.48 1.71 21.83
CA THR A 220 6.50 1.76 22.89
C THR A 220 6.82 0.38 23.45
N TYR A 221 6.05 -0.65 23.06
CA TYR A 221 6.14 -2.03 23.53
C TYR A 221 6.74 -2.96 22.47
N GLY A 222 7.36 -4.05 22.95
CA GLY A 222 7.96 -5.12 22.12
C GLY A 222 8.98 -4.61 21.09
N LEU A 223 9.65 -3.51 21.45
CA LEU A 223 10.69 -2.89 20.65
C LEU A 223 11.96 -3.75 20.70
N LYS A 224 12.65 -3.80 19.55
CA LYS A 224 13.94 -4.48 19.45
C LYS A 224 15.06 -3.55 19.90
N GLU A 225 16.17 -4.12 20.32
CA GLU A 225 17.39 -3.35 20.50
C GLU A 225 17.89 -2.82 19.15
N GLU A 226 18.43 -1.61 19.15
CA GLU A 226 19.06 -1.04 17.97
C GLU A 226 20.34 -1.82 17.67
N THR A 227 20.53 -2.22 16.41
CA THR A 227 21.72 -2.98 16.01
C THR A 227 22.47 -2.28 14.90
N MET A 228 23.79 -2.42 14.93
CA MET A 228 24.69 -1.87 13.92
C MET A 228 25.63 -2.98 13.44
N LYS A 229 25.79 -3.13 12.13
CA LYS A 229 26.66 -4.14 11.52
C LYS A 229 27.46 -3.51 10.39
N VAL A 230 28.76 -3.68 10.44
CA VAL A 230 29.65 -3.31 9.34
C VAL A 230 29.83 -4.54 8.44
N LEU A 231 29.46 -4.42 7.17
CA LEU A 231 29.59 -5.47 6.16
C LEU A 231 30.41 -4.97 4.98
N ILE A 232 31.13 -5.89 4.34
CA ILE A 232 31.90 -5.59 3.13
C ILE A 232 31.14 -6.13 1.93
N ARG A 233 31.01 -5.32 0.89
CA ARG A 233 30.43 -5.75 -0.37
C ARG A 233 31.43 -6.64 -1.11
N LYS A 234 31.00 -7.84 -1.53
CA LYS A 234 31.89 -8.89 -2.05
C LYS A 234 32.48 -8.60 -3.42
N ASP A 235 31.86 -7.74 -4.21
CA ASP A 235 32.24 -7.46 -5.59
C ASP A 235 33.29 -6.33 -5.72
N ASN A 236 33.29 -5.35 -4.81
CA ASN A 236 34.18 -4.20 -4.86
C ASN A 236 34.85 -3.86 -3.51
N GLU A 237 34.69 -4.72 -2.51
CA GLU A 237 35.24 -4.56 -1.16
C GLU A 237 34.84 -3.26 -0.44
N GLU A 238 33.72 -2.63 -0.84
CA GLU A 238 33.23 -1.42 -0.17
C GLU A 238 32.69 -1.72 1.23
N TRP A 239 33.10 -0.91 2.20
CA TRP A 239 32.59 -0.95 3.57
C TRP A 239 31.20 -0.30 3.64
N ASN A 240 30.26 -1.03 4.22
CA ASN A 240 28.88 -0.61 4.36
C ASN A 240 28.42 -0.76 5.81
N LEU A 241 27.77 0.27 6.34
CA LEU A 241 27.17 0.27 7.67
C LEU A 241 25.68 -0.01 7.57
N PHE A 242 25.24 -1.10 8.18
CA PHE A 242 23.83 -1.43 8.35
C PHE A 242 23.41 -1.05 9.75
N THR A 243 22.36 -0.27 9.87
CA THR A 243 21.74 0.09 11.15
C THR A 243 20.30 -0.42 11.13
N ASN A 244 19.82 -0.94 12.26
CA ASN A 244 18.44 -1.34 12.43
C ASN A 244 17.90 -0.61 13.67
N ASN A 245 16.84 0.18 13.49
CA ASN A 245 16.24 0.90 14.61
C ASN A 245 15.33 -0.02 15.45
N ARG A 246 14.80 0.51 16.56
CA ARG A 246 13.92 -0.23 17.48
C ARG A 246 12.65 -0.80 16.83
N TYR A 247 12.26 -0.25 15.69
CA TYR A 247 11.09 -0.62 14.89
C TYR A 247 11.43 -1.61 13.77
N GLY A 248 12.66 -2.10 13.67
CA GLY A 248 13.05 -3.02 12.61
C GLY A 248 13.41 -2.36 11.28
N GLU A 249 13.41 -1.03 11.18
CA GLU A 249 13.77 -0.34 9.94
C GLU A 249 15.28 -0.39 9.74
N GLU A 250 15.70 -1.03 8.66
CA GLU A 250 17.10 -1.10 8.26
C GLU A 250 17.49 0.08 7.38
N ARG A 251 18.63 0.72 7.69
CA ARG A 251 19.30 1.69 6.82
C ARG A 251 20.71 1.23 6.51
N CYS A 252 21.12 1.42 5.26
CA CYS A 252 22.47 1.13 4.79
C CYS A 252 23.17 2.43 4.43
N PHE A 253 24.42 2.55 4.87
CA PHE A 253 25.29 3.66 4.54
C PHE A 253 26.56 3.12 3.89
N ARG A 254 26.94 3.72 2.76
CA ARG A 254 28.22 3.44 2.12
C ARG A 254 29.27 4.37 2.70
N PHE A 255 30.40 3.81 3.13
CA PHE A 255 31.53 4.61 3.56
C PHE A 255 32.35 5.08 2.36
N ILE A 256 32.41 6.39 2.13
CA ILE A 256 33.28 6.99 1.11
C ILE A 256 34.59 7.39 1.79
N SER A 257 35.61 6.56 1.61
CA SER A 257 36.92 6.71 2.24
C SER A 257 37.58 8.07 1.94
N GLU A 258 37.47 8.53 0.69
CA GLU A 258 38.05 9.81 0.21
C GLU A 258 37.46 11.02 0.92
N LYS A 259 36.14 11.03 1.12
CA LYS A 259 35.39 12.15 1.72
C LYS A 259 35.20 12.00 3.23
N ARG A 260 35.54 10.82 3.79
CA ARG A 260 35.24 10.43 5.18
C ARG A 260 33.76 10.64 5.55
N GLN A 261 32.88 10.37 4.60
CA GLN A 261 31.44 10.57 4.75
C GLN A 261 30.69 9.24 4.59
N LEU A 262 29.53 9.17 5.24
CA LEU A 262 28.57 8.09 5.09
C LEU A 262 27.45 8.57 4.18
N ASP A 263 27.39 8.00 2.98
CA ASP A 263 26.33 8.28 2.04
C ASP A 263 25.18 7.30 2.23
N THR A 264 23.96 7.83 2.28
CA THR A 264 22.76 6.99 2.34
C THR A 264 22.62 6.23 1.02
N TYR A 265 22.53 4.90 1.09
CA TYR A 265 22.58 4.05 -0.08
C TYR A 265 21.52 2.94 -0.02
N ARG A 266 20.96 2.54 -1.16
CA ARG A 266 20.01 1.42 -1.22
C ARG A 266 20.80 0.10 -1.13
N PRO A 267 20.60 -0.74 -0.10
CA PRO A 267 21.37 -1.98 0.05
C PRO A 267 21.06 -2.97 -1.09
N PHE A 268 22.08 -3.73 -1.50
CA PHE A 268 21.89 -4.93 -2.33
C PHE A 268 21.32 -6.09 -1.51
N ALA A 269 20.95 -7.20 -2.18
CA ALA A 269 20.55 -8.41 -1.46
C ALA A 269 21.70 -8.91 -0.55
N SER A 270 21.36 -9.45 0.62
CA SER A 270 22.32 -9.89 1.66
C SER A 270 23.44 -10.79 1.13
N LYS A 271 23.17 -11.60 0.09
CA LYS A 271 24.15 -12.47 -0.58
C LYS A 271 25.39 -11.72 -1.12
N HIS A 272 25.24 -10.44 -1.47
CA HIS A 272 26.30 -9.57 -1.99
C HIS A 272 27.22 -9.03 -0.90
N TYR A 273 26.88 -9.24 0.37
CA TYR A 273 27.67 -8.78 1.50
C TYR A 273 28.34 -9.95 2.22
N GLY A 274 29.54 -9.72 2.72
CA GLY A 274 30.34 -10.65 3.49
C GLY A 274 30.86 -10.01 4.77
N LYS A 275 31.23 -10.86 5.72
CA LYS A 275 32.10 -10.46 6.84
C LYS A 275 33.54 -10.67 6.38
N LYS A 276 34.42 -9.70 6.61
CA LYS A 276 35.86 -9.96 6.47
C LYS A 276 36.23 -10.99 7.53
N LYS A 277 36.88 -12.10 7.16
CA LYS A 277 37.62 -12.91 8.12
C LYS A 277 38.86 -12.09 8.49
N SER A 278 38.76 -11.20 9.49
CA SER A 278 39.97 -10.65 10.07
C SER A 278 40.52 -11.69 11.05
N SER A 279 41.79 -12.04 10.87
CA SER A 279 42.61 -12.75 11.86
C SER A 279 42.99 -11.85 13.05
N GLU A 280 42.41 -10.66 13.13
CA GLU A 280 42.48 -9.76 14.27
C GLU A 280 41.06 -9.29 14.55
N TYR A 281 40.47 -9.77 15.63
CA TYR A 281 39.22 -9.24 16.16
C TYR A 281 39.42 -7.75 16.49
N PRO A 282 38.77 -6.81 15.79
CA PRO A 282 38.53 -5.49 16.35
C PRO A 282 37.29 -5.68 17.22
N GLY A 283 37.49 -6.07 18.48
CA GLY A 283 36.41 -6.22 19.45
C GLY A 283 35.52 -4.97 19.47
N ASP A 284 34.20 -5.19 19.61
CA ASP A 284 33.12 -4.23 19.83
C ASP A 284 33.49 -2.75 19.56
N LEU A 285 33.77 -2.44 18.29
CA LEU A 285 33.95 -1.06 17.86
C LEU A 285 32.57 -0.40 17.76
N THR A 286 32.32 0.57 18.64
CA THR A 286 31.13 1.40 18.63
C THR A 286 31.49 2.80 18.14
N VAL A 287 30.71 3.38 17.24
CA VAL A 287 30.92 4.75 16.76
C VAL A 287 30.17 5.68 17.69
N GLN A 288 30.89 6.61 18.35
CA GLN A 288 30.31 7.58 19.26
C GLN A 288 30.87 8.98 18.98
N VAL A 289 30.19 10.02 19.43
CA VAL A 289 30.71 11.40 19.35
C VAL A 289 31.54 11.67 20.61
N CYS A 290 32.82 11.98 20.42
CA CYS A 290 33.69 12.40 21.51
C CYS A 290 33.38 13.85 21.89
N LYS A 291 32.83 14.10 23.09
CA LYS A 291 32.49 15.46 23.55
C LYS A 291 33.70 16.39 23.62
N SER A 292 34.88 15.89 24.00
CA SER A 292 36.09 16.72 24.09
C SER A 292 36.69 17.08 22.73
N ARG A 293 36.40 16.30 21.68
CA ARG A 293 36.91 16.54 20.32
C ARG A 293 35.84 17.06 19.35
N ASN A 294 34.58 17.03 19.77
CA ASN A 294 33.42 17.36 18.96
C ASN A 294 33.41 16.65 17.58
N GLU A 295 33.86 15.40 17.54
CA GLU A 295 33.98 14.60 16.32
C GLU A 295 33.49 13.16 16.56
N MET A 296 33.06 12.48 15.48
CA MET A 296 32.74 11.05 15.51
C MET A 296 34.03 10.24 15.63
N VAL A 297 34.12 9.43 16.67
CA VAL A 297 35.25 8.54 16.96
C VAL A 297 34.79 7.10 17.00
N MET A 298 35.68 6.18 16.61
CA MET A 298 35.48 4.75 16.87
C MET A 298 35.99 4.48 18.29
N ILE A 299 35.20 3.80 19.11
CA ILE A 299 35.54 3.41 20.47
C ILE A 299 35.59 1.89 20.53
N GLY A 300 36.72 1.33 20.97
CA GLY A 300 36.89 -0.09 21.23
C GLY A 300 37.21 -0.36 22.71
N MET A 301 36.95 -1.60 23.14
CA MET A 301 37.35 -2.09 24.47
C MET A 301 38.73 -2.74 24.40
N ARG A 302 39.66 -2.28 25.24
CA ARG A 302 40.99 -2.88 25.40
C ARG A 302 41.36 -2.93 26.89
N ASP A 303 41.71 -4.12 27.37
CA ASP A 303 42.08 -4.35 28.79
C ASP A 303 41.03 -3.86 29.80
N GLY A 304 39.74 -3.96 29.43
CA GLY A 304 38.61 -3.52 30.27
C GLY A 304 38.29 -2.01 30.19
N GLU A 305 39.04 -1.24 29.41
CA GLU A 305 38.87 0.20 29.26
C GLU A 305 38.35 0.58 27.86
N ARG A 306 37.48 1.59 27.82
CA ARG A 306 37.02 2.21 26.56
C ARG A 306 38.09 3.16 26.03
N MET A 307 38.55 2.90 24.81
CA MET A 307 39.57 3.70 24.15
C MET A 307 39.13 4.07 22.75
N HIS A 308 39.56 5.24 22.28
CA HIS A 308 39.37 5.56 20.88
C HIS A 308 40.27 4.67 20.04
N ALA A 309 39.73 4.12 18.96
CA ALA A 309 40.45 3.32 18.00
C ALA A 309 40.65 4.14 16.72
N THR A 310 41.90 4.24 16.26
CA THR A 310 42.25 4.84 14.97
C THR A 310 43.15 3.90 14.19
N TRP A 311 42.91 3.81 12.89
CA TRP A 311 43.75 3.01 12.00
C TRP A 311 45.08 3.72 11.73
N ASN A 312 46.21 3.10 12.11
CA ASN A 312 47.54 3.61 11.79
C ASN A 312 47.99 3.08 10.42
N LYS A 313 48.15 3.99 9.46
CA LYS A 313 48.53 3.66 8.08
C LYS A 313 49.97 3.13 7.95
N LYS A 314 50.88 3.55 8.81
CA LYS A 314 52.31 3.17 8.76
C LYS A 314 52.53 1.75 9.29
N HIS A 315 51.80 1.39 10.34
CA HIS A 315 51.93 0.10 11.01
C HIS A 315 50.84 -0.91 10.62
N GLN A 316 49.88 -0.49 9.77
CA GLN A 316 48.76 -1.31 9.29
C GLN A 316 47.99 -2.01 10.42
N GLN A 317 47.83 -1.34 11.56
CA GLN A 317 47.17 -1.88 12.74
C GLN A 317 46.27 -0.82 13.39
N MET A 318 45.34 -1.28 14.23
CA MET A 318 44.51 -0.40 15.06
C MET A 318 45.30 0.08 16.26
N GLU A 319 45.40 1.40 16.38
CA GLU A 319 45.99 2.07 17.54
C GLU A 319 44.90 2.60 18.45
N TYR A 320 45.13 2.41 19.75
CA TYR A 320 44.19 2.78 20.79
C TYR A 320 44.79 3.90 21.62
N TYR A 321 44.00 4.92 21.87
CA TYR A 321 44.40 6.03 22.73
C TYR A 321 43.29 6.34 23.74
N ARG A 322 43.73 6.59 24.98
CA ARG A 322 42.83 6.94 26.08
C ARG A 322 42.30 8.36 25.88
N CYS A 323 41.01 8.52 26.12
CA CYS A 323 40.36 9.82 26.16
C CYS A 323 39.60 9.94 27.49
N ALA A 324 40.01 10.86 28.36
CA ALA A 324 39.43 11.03 29.69
C ALA A 324 37.90 11.25 29.64
N SER A 325 37.40 11.98 28.63
CA SER A 325 35.96 12.25 28.47
C SER A 325 35.14 11.03 28.02
N CYS A 326 35.76 10.07 27.33
CA CYS A 326 35.08 8.89 26.79
C CYS A 326 35.34 7.62 27.62
N ALA A 327 36.27 7.68 28.57
CA ALA A 327 36.56 6.62 29.54
C ALA A 327 35.61 6.66 30.75
N GLU A 328 35.05 7.82 31.13
CA GLU A 328 34.35 8.03 32.41
C GLU A 328 32.81 8.07 32.37
N LEU A 329 32.14 7.81 31.24
CA LEU A 329 30.68 8.00 31.20
C LEU A 329 29.90 6.83 31.84
N TYR A 330 29.51 7.05 33.10
CA TYR A 330 28.38 6.42 33.78
C TYR A 330 27.08 6.55 32.97
N ASP A 331 26.25 5.51 33.09
CA ASP A 331 24.88 5.39 32.58
C ASP A 331 24.08 6.68 32.76
N THR A 332 23.97 7.46 31.69
CA THR A 332 22.96 8.51 31.57
C THR A 332 22.33 8.39 30.19
N PRO A 333 20.98 8.38 30.10
CA PRO A 333 20.28 8.16 28.85
C PRO A 333 20.64 9.25 27.82
N PRO A 334 20.70 8.91 26.53
CA PRO A 334 21.01 9.90 25.50
C PRO A 334 19.94 11.01 25.49
N PRO A 335 20.34 12.28 25.30
CA PRO A 335 19.40 13.38 25.20
C PRO A 335 18.46 13.18 24.01
N THR A 336 17.20 13.56 24.19
CA THR A 336 16.15 13.53 23.17
C THR A 336 16.58 14.29 21.91
N TYR A 337 16.28 13.68 20.76
CA TYR A 337 16.63 14.10 19.38
C TYR A 337 16.11 15.48 18.92
N GLN A 338 15.66 16.36 19.83
CA GLN A 338 15.27 17.73 19.50
C GLN A 338 16.48 18.62 19.13
N SER A 339 17.72 18.19 19.39
CA SER A 339 18.93 18.96 19.10
C SER A 339 19.50 18.78 17.69
N LEU A 340 18.94 17.89 16.86
CA LEU A 340 19.43 17.64 15.49
C LEU A 340 18.63 18.35 14.39
N GLN A 341 17.67 19.22 14.75
CA GLN A 341 16.90 20.02 13.79
C GLN A 341 17.51 21.40 13.46
N HIS A 342 18.60 21.79 14.12
CA HIS A 342 19.27 23.08 13.86
C HIS A 342 20.72 22.88 13.44
N ILE A 343 20.95 22.46 12.20
CA ILE A 343 22.18 22.75 11.49
C ILE A 343 21.77 23.22 10.09
N HIS A 344 21.84 24.53 9.89
CA HIS A 344 21.74 25.22 8.61
C HIS A 344 23.13 25.36 8.00
#